data_AF-A0A4Y2ECU6-F1
#
_entry.id   AF-A0A4Y2ECU6-F1
#
_cell.length_a   1.000
_cell.length_b   1.000
_cell.length_c   1.000
_cell.angle_alpha   90.00
_cell.angle_beta   90.00
_cell.angle_gamma   90.00
#
_symmetry.space_group_name_H-M   'P 1'
#
loop_
_entity.id
_entity.type
_entity.pdbx_description
1 polymer ?
#
loop_
_entity_poly.entity_id
_entity_poly.type
_entity_poly.pdbx_seq_one_letter_code
_entity_poly.pdbx_strand_id
1 'polypeptide(L)'
;MDDVIDLRIQRVLGDDESSESSESSSGSSQEAGESLQSGQHARRAEPYVSYDTSLPALHSYLGNDLEEVSGRTVLDDDSCQTIPILTLPGVMLIPGQTLPLQLYNPSTIAMMIHIIHSDHTFGLINSSSVVTWDLGLSVASGYTSRLDLPP
;
A
#
# COMPACT_ATOMS: atom_id res chain seq x y z
N MET A 1 39.79 11.90 4.56
CA MET A 1 38.96 11.16 5.55
C MET A 1 37.71 10.88 4.77
N ASP A 2 37.81 9.83 3.97
CA ASP A 2 36.88 9.50 2.91
C ASP A 2 36.25 8.19 3.35
N ASP A 3 35.06 8.30 3.93
CA ASP A 3 34.27 7.14 4.34
C ASP A 3 33.74 6.45 3.09
N VAL A 4 34.48 5.45 2.62
CA VAL A 4 34.03 4.47 1.64
C VAL A 4 32.99 3.59 2.34
N ILE A 5 31.72 3.88 2.11
CA ILE A 5 30.62 2.99 2.52
C ILE A 5 30.66 1.77 1.59
N ASP A 6 31.22 0.70 2.11
CA ASP A 6 31.29 -0.62 1.49
C ASP A 6 29.88 -1.25 1.47
N LEU A 7 29.18 -1.13 0.34
CA LEU A 7 27.89 -1.76 0.08
C LEU A 7 28.08 -3.27 -0.10
N ARG A 8 28.06 -3.99 1.02
CA ARG A 8 28.19 -5.45 1.07
C ARG A 8 26.89 -6.11 0.60
N ILE A 9 26.79 -6.32 -0.71
CA ILE A 9 25.82 -7.24 -1.33
C ILE A 9 26.10 -8.66 -0.81
N GLN A 10 25.22 -9.20 0.04
CA GLN A 10 25.27 -10.62 0.40
C GLN A 10 24.34 -11.43 -0.51
N ARG A 11 24.98 -12.40 -1.16
CA ARG A 11 24.40 -13.42 -2.02
C ARG A 11 23.46 -14.31 -1.22
N VAL A 12 22.36 -14.69 -1.86
CA VAL A 12 21.51 -15.83 -1.48
C VAL A 12 22.40 -17.06 -1.31
N LEU A 13 22.52 -17.54 -0.07
CA LEU A 13 22.81 -18.93 0.24
C LEU A 13 21.62 -19.41 1.06
N GLY A 14 20.92 -20.41 0.52
CA GLY A 14 19.89 -21.12 1.25
C GLY A 14 20.55 -22.04 2.25
N ASP A 15 20.09 -21.98 3.48
CA ASP A 15 20.36 -22.97 4.51
C ASP A 15 19.00 -23.36 5.12
N ASP A 16 18.68 -24.64 4.97
CA ASP A 16 17.58 -25.39 5.58
C ASP A 16 17.67 -25.28 7.11
N GLU A 17 16.66 -24.71 7.76
CA GLU A 17 16.53 -24.77 9.22
C GLU A 17 15.11 -25.21 9.62
N SER A 18 15.02 -26.50 9.92
CA SER A 18 14.40 -27.07 11.12
C SER A 18 12.87 -27.01 11.27
N SER A 19 12.22 -28.08 10.80
CA SER A 19 10.82 -28.43 11.11
C SER A 19 10.65 -28.94 12.54
N GLU A 20 10.10 -28.12 13.44
CA GLU A 20 9.63 -28.56 14.75
C GLU A 20 8.25 -29.23 14.65
N SER A 21 8.22 -30.53 14.96
CA SER A 21 7.02 -31.38 14.91
C SER A 21 6.29 -31.30 16.25
N SER A 22 5.07 -30.77 16.27
CA SER A 22 4.21 -30.78 17.46
C SER A 22 3.42 -32.09 17.53
N GLU A 23 3.64 -32.81 18.62
CA GLU A 23 3.01 -34.09 18.95
C GLU A 23 1.55 -33.84 19.37
N SER A 24 0.59 -34.44 18.66
CA SER A 24 -0.83 -34.38 19.04
C SER A 24 -1.20 -35.62 19.86
N SER A 25 -1.45 -35.43 21.15
CA SER A 25 -2.01 -36.47 22.02
C SER A 25 -3.54 -36.42 21.93
N SER A 26 -4.12 -37.42 21.28
CA SER A 26 -5.57 -37.61 21.15
C SER A 26 -6.05 -38.62 22.18
N GLY A 27 -6.65 -38.13 23.27
CA GLY A 27 -7.36 -38.94 24.25
C GLY A 27 -8.79 -39.20 23.79
N SER A 28 -9.10 -40.44 23.39
CA SER A 28 -10.47 -40.89 23.12
C SER A 28 -11.08 -41.47 24.39
N SER A 29 -12.26 -40.98 24.78
CA SER A 29 -13.12 -41.62 25.77
C SER A 29 -14.51 -41.74 25.17
N GLN A 30 -14.92 -42.98 24.92
CA GLN A 30 -16.24 -43.34 24.40
C GLN A 30 -17.20 -43.48 25.58
N GLU A 31 -18.28 -42.69 25.58
CA GLU A 31 -19.47 -42.93 26.40
C GLU A 31 -20.67 -42.95 25.45
N ALA A 32 -21.40 -44.07 25.47
CA ALA A 32 -22.61 -44.29 24.70
C ALA A 32 -23.80 -43.63 25.41
N GLY A 33 -24.60 -42.86 24.67
CA GLY A 33 -25.83 -42.25 25.16
C GLY A 33 -26.82 -42.04 24.02
N GLU A 34 -28.00 -42.62 24.19
CA GLU A 34 -29.09 -42.79 23.25
C GLU A 34 -29.91 -41.52 22.94
N SER A 35 -30.52 -41.54 21.75
CA SER A 35 -31.24 -40.48 21.03
C SER A 35 -32.44 -39.84 21.77
N LEU A 36 -32.59 -38.51 21.69
CA LEU A 36 -33.90 -37.87 21.49
C LEU A 36 -33.78 -36.61 20.62
N GLN A 37 -34.69 -36.55 19.65
CA GLN A 37 -34.80 -35.61 18.55
C GLN A 37 -35.35 -34.26 19.05
N SER A 38 -34.54 -33.20 19.01
CA SER A 38 -35.03 -31.83 19.16
C SER A 38 -34.49 -30.99 18.02
N GLY A 39 -35.39 -30.57 17.13
CA GLY A 39 -35.09 -29.70 16.00
C GLY A 39 -34.47 -28.39 16.47
N GLN A 40 -33.15 -28.31 16.37
CA GLN A 40 -32.42 -27.06 16.41
C GLN A 40 -31.86 -26.89 15.00
N HIS A 41 -32.41 -25.91 14.27
CA HIS A 41 -31.68 -25.32 13.15
C HIS A 41 -30.40 -24.77 13.76
N ALA A 42 -29.36 -25.60 13.82
CA ALA A 42 -28.01 -25.18 14.11
C ALA A 42 -27.69 -24.14 13.04
N ARG A 43 -27.91 -22.86 13.37
CA ARG A 43 -27.35 -21.77 12.58
C ARG A 43 -25.87 -22.10 12.58
N ARG A 44 -25.39 -22.55 11.42
CA ARG A 44 -23.98 -22.84 11.16
C ARG A 44 -23.22 -21.67 11.77
N ALA A 45 -22.55 -21.92 12.89
CA ALA A 45 -21.77 -20.90 13.54
C ALA A 45 -20.67 -20.58 12.54
N GLU A 46 -20.78 -19.43 11.89
CA GLU A 46 -19.75 -18.95 10.99
C GLU A 46 -18.46 -18.91 11.81
N PRO A 47 -17.37 -19.52 11.32
CA PRO A 47 -16.11 -19.55 12.06
C PRO A 47 -15.71 -18.10 12.37
N TYR A 48 -15.57 -17.79 13.65
CA TYR A 48 -15.06 -16.49 14.09
C TYR A 48 -13.59 -16.39 13.68
N VAL A 49 -13.33 -15.70 12.57
CA VAL A 49 -11.97 -15.45 12.09
C VAL A 49 -11.45 -14.20 12.82
N SER A 50 -10.47 -14.41 13.70
CA SER A 50 -9.74 -13.32 14.36
C SER A 50 -8.45 -13.05 13.59
N TYR A 51 -8.27 -11.83 13.11
CA TYR A 51 -7.01 -11.35 12.55
C TYR A 51 -6.71 -9.97 13.11
N ASP A 52 -5.42 -9.62 13.11
CA ASP A 52 -4.97 -8.29 13.53
C ASP A 52 -5.23 -7.29 12.39
N THR A 53 -6.14 -6.36 12.63
CA THR A 53 -6.50 -5.31 11.67
C THR A 53 -5.43 -4.22 11.53
N SER A 54 -4.47 -4.15 12.45
CA SER A 54 -3.38 -3.16 12.42
C SER A 54 -2.21 -3.59 11.53
N LEU A 55 -2.02 -4.89 11.33
CA LEU A 55 -0.90 -5.45 10.59
C LEU A 55 -0.77 -4.90 9.14
N PRO A 56 -1.84 -4.70 8.35
CA PRO A 56 -1.71 -4.14 7.00
C PRO A 56 -1.16 -2.72 6.98
N ALA A 57 -1.46 -1.91 8.01
CA ALA A 57 -0.99 -0.53 8.11
C ALA A 57 0.51 -0.44 8.45
N LEU A 58 1.09 -1.51 9.00
CA LEU A 58 2.53 -1.59 9.29
C LEU A 58 3.37 -1.88 8.04
N HIS A 59 2.74 -2.27 6.93
CA HIS A 59 3.43 -2.58 5.67
C HIS A 59 4.62 -3.55 5.81
N SER A 60 4.56 -4.51 6.75
CA SER A 60 5.67 -5.42 7.06
C SER A 60 6.16 -6.28 5.88
N TYR A 61 5.36 -6.39 4.81
CA TYR A 61 5.75 -7.05 3.57
C TYR A 61 6.85 -6.31 2.80
N LEU A 62 7.17 -5.05 3.15
CA LEU A 62 8.29 -4.29 2.59
C LEU A 62 9.63 -4.65 3.23
N GLY A 63 9.63 -5.49 4.26
CA GLY A 63 10.81 -5.87 5.04
C GLY A 63 10.88 -5.17 6.40
N ASN A 64 11.86 -5.58 7.19
CA ASN A 64 12.04 -5.13 8.57
C ASN A 64 13.13 -4.05 8.71
N ASP A 65 13.88 -3.77 7.64
CA ASP A 65 15.06 -2.91 7.65
C ASP A 65 14.75 -1.50 7.12
N LEU A 66 13.58 -0.96 7.47
CA LEU A 66 13.20 0.41 7.11
C LEU A 66 13.65 1.38 8.21
N GLU A 67 14.29 2.47 7.81
CA GLU A 67 14.64 3.57 8.69
C GLU A 67 13.52 4.62 8.70
N GLU A 68 13.07 5.01 9.89
CA GLU A 68 12.08 6.07 10.04
C GLU A 68 12.76 7.43 9.94
N VAL A 69 12.42 8.18 8.89
CA VAL A 69 12.86 9.56 8.72
C VAL A 69 11.80 10.49 9.34
N SER A 70 12.15 11.11 10.46
CA SER A 70 11.28 12.06 11.16
C SER A 70 11.37 13.48 10.60
N GLY A 71 10.32 14.26 10.81
CA GLY A 71 10.23 15.66 10.39
C GLY A 71 9.05 15.91 9.47
N ARG A 72 8.62 17.17 9.37
CA ARG A 72 7.57 17.59 8.46
C ARG A 72 7.95 18.91 7.81
N THR A 73 7.95 18.93 6.49
CA THR A 73 8.07 20.15 5.72
C THR A 73 6.68 20.71 5.48
N VAL A 74 6.49 21.98 5.82
CA VAL A 74 5.26 22.73 5.54
C VAL A 74 5.66 23.88 4.65
N LEU A 75 4.99 23.99 3.50
CA LEU A 75 5.22 25.06 2.56
C LEU A 75 4.27 26.21 2.90
N ASP A 76 4.78 27.43 2.82
CA ASP A 76 3.97 28.63 3.08
C ASP A 76 2.93 28.81 1.99
N ASP A 77 1.76 29.34 2.40
CA ASP A 77 0.71 29.74 1.46
C ASP A 77 1.25 30.78 0.47
N ASP A 78 0.81 30.70 -0.77
CA ASP A 78 1.23 31.56 -1.89
C ASP A 78 2.74 31.54 -2.24
N SER A 79 3.50 30.56 -1.73
CA SER A 79 4.91 30.38 -2.08
C SER A 79 5.12 29.60 -3.39
N CYS A 80 6.06 30.06 -4.23
CA CYS A 80 6.49 29.34 -5.42
C CYS A 80 7.62 28.36 -5.06
N GLN A 81 7.39 27.06 -5.23
CA GLN A 81 8.33 26.01 -4.85
C GLN A 81 8.75 25.15 -6.05
N THR A 82 10.02 24.74 -6.07
CA THR A 82 10.52 23.74 -7.03
C THR A 82 10.57 22.39 -6.33
N ILE A 83 9.67 21.48 -6.69
CA ILE A 83 9.53 20.17 -6.03
C ILE A 83 9.79 19.06 -7.06
N PRO A 84 10.61 18.04 -6.75
CA PRO A 84 10.81 16.89 -7.63
C PRO A 84 9.50 16.10 -7.81
N ILE A 85 9.24 15.59 -9.01
CA ILE A 85 7.96 14.95 -9.36
C ILE A 85 8.14 13.46 -9.64
N LEU A 86 7.35 12.63 -8.95
CA LEU A 86 7.16 11.22 -9.25
C LEU A 86 5.87 11.02 -10.07
N THR A 87 5.97 10.35 -11.22
CA THR A 87 4.81 10.02 -12.05
C THR A 87 4.35 8.59 -11.76
N LEU A 88 3.14 8.43 -11.22
CA LEU A 88 2.52 7.13 -10.98
C LEU A 88 1.14 7.09 -11.68
N PRO A 89 1.04 6.47 -12.86
CA PRO A 89 -0.22 6.35 -13.58
C PRO A 89 -1.29 5.64 -12.74
N GLY A 90 -2.48 6.21 -12.69
CA GLY A 90 -3.62 5.63 -11.96
C GLY A 90 -3.58 5.81 -10.45
N VAL A 91 -2.59 6.51 -9.90
CA VAL A 91 -2.51 6.82 -8.46
C VAL A 91 -2.85 8.29 -8.23
N MET A 92 -3.74 8.53 -7.27
CA MET A 92 -4.04 9.87 -6.75
C MET A 92 -3.90 9.81 -5.23
N LEU A 93 -3.18 10.76 -4.66
CA LEU A 93 -3.00 10.87 -3.22
C LEU A 93 -3.96 11.88 -2.61
N ILE A 94 -4.45 11.54 -1.42
CA ILE A 94 -5.22 12.42 -0.56
C ILE A 94 -4.32 12.80 0.64
N PRO A 95 -4.40 14.03 1.18
CA PRO A 95 -3.67 14.39 2.39
C PRO A 95 -3.89 13.38 3.53
N GLY A 96 -2.79 12.96 4.17
CA GLY A 96 -2.80 11.97 5.25
C GLY A 96 -2.78 10.51 4.79
N GLN A 97 -2.81 10.24 3.49
CA GLN A 97 -2.69 8.88 2.96
C GLN A 97 -1.24 8.40 2.95
N THR A 98 -1.02 7.15 3.37
CA THR A 98 0.28 6.46 3.25
C THR A 98 0.40 5.81 1.88
N LEU A 99 1.55 6.00 1.22
CA LEU A 99 1.86 5.40 -0.09
C LEU A 99 3.10 4.49 0.04
N PRO A 100 2.94 3.16 0.13
CA PRO A 100 4.07 2.24 0.05
C PRO A 100 4.64 2.22 -1.38
N LEU A 101 5.96 2.36 -1.51
CA LEU A 101 6.65 2.43 -2.81
C LEU A 101 7.82 1.46 -2.89
N GLN A 102 7.98 0.84 -4.06
CA GLN A 102 9.18 0.10 -4.44
C GLN A 102 9.68 0.64 -5.78
N LEU A 103 10.91 1.15 -5.79
CA LEU A 103 11.49 1.84 -6.93
C LEU A 103 12.57 0.96 -7.57
N TYR A 104 12.53 0.85 -8.89
CA TYR A 104 13.50 0.05 -9.65
C TYR A 104 14.26 0.88 -10.70
N ASN A 105 13.72 2.03 -11.09
CA ASN A 105 14.34 2.87 -12.09
C ASN A 105 15.52 3.65 -11.47
N PRO A 106 16.75 3.56 -12.01
CA PRO A 106 17.91 4.22 -11.43
C PRO A 106 17.76 5.74 -11.28
N SER A 107 17.10 6.41 -12.22
CA SER A 107 16.86 7.86 -12.15
C SER A 107 15.89 8.21 -11.04
N THR A 108 14.83 7.42 -10.86
CA THR A 108 13.88 7.62 -9.76
C THR A 108 14.52 7.31 -8.40
N ILE A 109 15.36 6.27 -8.33
CA ILE A 109 16.13 5.95 -7.13
C ILE A 109 17.07 7.11 -6.77
N ALA A 110 17.83 7.63 -7.72
CA ALA A 110 18.74 8.76 -7.48
C ALA A 110 17.99 10.01 -7.01
N MET A 111 16.83 10.31 -7.59
CA MET A 111 15.94 11.38 -7.14
C MET A 111 15.47 11.14 -5.70
N MET A 112 15.04 9.92 -5.37
CA MET A 112 14.57 9.57 -4.02
C MET A 112 15.68 9.66 -2.98
N ILE A 113 16.90 9.20 -3.30
CA ILE A 113 18.08 9.36 -2.44
C ILE A 113 18.33 10.86 -2.16
N HIS A 114 18.23 11.71 -3.18
CA HIS A 114 18.36 13.16 -2.98
C HIS A 114 17.26 13.71 -2.05
N ILE A 115 16.00 13.30 -2.26
CA ILE A 115 14.85 13.72 -1.44
C ILE A 115 15.02 13.31 0.03
N ILE A 116 15.52 12.10 0.29
CA ILE A 116 15.78 11.56 1.64
C ILE A 116 16.83 12.42 2.38
N HIS A 117 17.74 13.08 1.66
CA HIS A 117 18.76 13.93 2.27
C HIS A 117 18.40 15.43 2.24
N SER A 118 17.27 15.82 1.67
CA SER A 118 16.81 17.22 1.59
C SER A 118 15.67 17.52 2.58
N ASP A 119 14.46 17.72 2.06
CA ASP A 119 13.25 18.18 2.73
C ASP A 119 12.15 17.10 2.73
N HIS A 120 12.51 15.88 2.31
CA HIS A 120 11.64 14.69 2.24
C HIS A 120 10.35 14.92 1.45
N THR A 121 10.34 15.90 0.54
CA THR A 121 9.13 16.33 -0.17
C THR A 121 9.28 16.09 -1.66
N PHE A 122 8.27 15.44 -2.25
CA PHE A 122 8.14 15.28 -3.69
C PHE A 122 6.67 15.35 -4.08
N GLY A 123 6.43 15.80 -5.31
CA GLY A 123 5.10 15.86 -5.88
C GLY A 123 4.74 14.55 -6.59
N LEU A 124 3.46 14.22 -6.61
CA LEU A 124 2.94 13.11 -7.38
C LEU A 124 2.05 13.62 -8.51
N ILE A 125 2.27 13.15 -9.73
CA ILE A 125 1.36 13.41 -10.85
C ILE A 125 0.79 12.10 -11.40
N ASN A 126 -0.51 12.14 -11.69
CA ASN A 126 -1.18 11.10 -12.43
C ASN A 126 -1.14 11.46 -13.92
N SER A 127 -0.47 10.66 -14.73
CA SER A 127 -0.53 10.79 -16.18
C SER A 127 -1.81 10.12 -16.69
N SER A 128 -2.86 10.92 -16.90
CA SER A 128 -4.04 10.44 -17.62
C SER A 128 -3.73 10.39 -19.12
N SER A 129 -3.58 9.18 -19.66
CA SER A 129 -3.63 8.98 -21.10
C SER A 129 -5.09 9.15 -21.54
N VAL A 130 -5.41 10.23 -22.24
CA VAL A 130 -6.67 10.27 -23.00
C VAL A 130 -6.53 9.22 -24.08
N VAL A 131 -7.18 8.08 -23.89
CA VAL A 131 -7.29 7.06 -24.93
C VAL A 131 -8.29 7.60 -25.94
N THR A 132 -7.79 8.30 -26.95
CA THR A 132 -8.60 8.69 -28.11
C THR A 132 -8.91 7.39 -28.86
N TRP A 133 -10.03 6.76 -28.55
CA TRP A 133 -10.62 5.82 -29.48
C TRP A 133 -10.96 6.62 -30.73
N ASP A 134 -10.43 6.19 -31.86
CA ASP A 134 -10.46 6.89 -33.15
C ASP A 134 -11.87 6.87 -33.77
N LEU A 135 -12.84 7.47 -33.07
CA LEU A 135 -14.19 7.77 -33.56
C LEU A 135 -14.55 9.24 -33.26
N GLY A 136 -13.57 10.14 -33.41
CA GLY A 136 -13.81 11.56 -33.67
C GLY A 136 -14.85 12.30 -32.81
N LEU A 137 -15.03 11.95 -31.53
CA LEU A 137 -16.00 12.60 -30.64
C LEU A 137 -15.34 12.97 -29.31
N SER A 138 -14.83 14.20 -29.25
CA SER A 138 -14.48 14.84 -27.98
C SER A 138 -15.76 15.37 -27.33
N VAL A 139 -16.25 14.68 -26.30
CA VAL A 139 -17.25 15.26 -25.38
C VAL A 139 -16.48 16.04 -24.33
N ALA A 140 -16.27 17.33 -24.60
CA ALA A 140 -15.95 18.29 -23.56
C ALA A 140 -17.17 18.41 -22.65
N SER A 141 -17.03 18.03 -21.38
CA SER A 141 -18.03 18.28 -20.34
C SER A 141 -18.14 19.78 -20.10
N GLY A 142 -19.04 20.43 -20.84
CA GLY A 142 -19.42 21.82 -20.66
C GLY A 142 -20.84 21.89 -20.13
N TYR A 143 -20.98 22.15 -18.83
CA TYR A 143 -22.25 22.52 -18.22
C TYR A 143 -22.74 23.83 -18.87
N THR A 144 -23.63 23.75 -19.87
CA THR A 144 -24.37 24.91 -20.33
C THR A 144 -25.57 25.12 -19.42
N SER A 145 -25.39 26.00 -18.44
CA SER A 145 -26.46 26.61 -17.67
C SER A 145 -27.27 27.49 -18.63
N ARG A 146 -28.33 26.93 -19.23
CA ARG A 146 -29.27 27.68 -20.05
C ARG A 146 -30.30 28.37 -19.14
N LEU A 147 -29.95 29.57 -18.70
CA LEU A 147 -30.88 30.52 -18.08
C LEU A 147 -31.67 31.27 -19.17
N ASP A 148 -32.99 31.22 -19.00
CA ASP A 148 -34.04 32.20 -19.30
C ASP A 148 -34.38 32.64 -20.75
N LEU A 149 -35.69 32.50 -21.06
CA LEU A 149 -36.51 33.30 -21.99
C LEU A 149 -36.57 34.77 -21.45
N PRO A 150 -37.02 35.86 -22.14
CA PRO A 150 -38.10 36.00 -23.15
C PRO A 150 -37.78 37.12 -24.23
N PRO A 151 -38.73 37.71 -24.98
CA PRO A 151 -40.17 37.44 -25.20
C PRO A 151 -40.55 36.88 -26.57
#